data_AF-A0A5C6Q6Y9-F1
#
_entry.id   AF-A0A5C6Q6Y9-F1
#
_cell.length_a   1.000
_cell.length_b   1.000
_cell.length_c   1.000
_cell.angle_alpha   90.00
_cell.angle_beta   90.00
_cell.angle_gamma   90.00
#
_symmetry.space_group_name_H-M   'P 1'
#
loop_
_entity.id
_entity.type
_entity.pdbx_description
1 polymer ?
#
loop_
_entity_poly.entity_id
_entity_poly.type
_entity_poly.pdbx_seq_one_letter_code
_entity_poly.pdbx_strand_id
1 'polypeptide(L)'
;MAKPYQIAANNVVDETIVSRSRFICFISPCSSHEEAKQQLKKCQQLHPQASHHCYAFLTGRPEDSQGYGFSDDGEPSGTAGRPMLSVLQGSDIGELSAIVVRYFGGTKLGTGGLQRAYGGSVRQALLLLATTTKVPMVEQQLTCDYGQINDVLYFVEQAKGEIIQQDFAAQIALVIALPEAQLIKVKQQLQTLSSGLLNLRDKD
;
A
#
# COMPACT_ATOMS: atom_id res chain seq x y z
N MET A 1 -1.15 -5.75 -17.32
CA MET A 1 -0.80 -6.75 -16.31
C MET A 1 0.17 -6.17 -15.32
N ALA A 2 -0.38 -5.62 -14.26
CA ALA A 2 0.37 -5.15 -13.13
C ALA A 2 1.00 -6.36 -12.42
N LYS A 3 2.30 -6.29 -12.10
CA LYS A 3 3.04 -7.40 -11.46
C LYS A 3 2.78 -7.40 -9.95
N PRO A 4 2.82 -8.56 -9.25
CA PRO A 4 2.84 -8.57 -7.80
C PRO A 4 3.97 -7.70 -7.24
N TYR A 5 3.74 -7.05 -6.11
CA TYR A 5 4.71 -6.18 -5.44
C TYR A 5 4.63 -6.34 -3.91
N GLN A 6 5.68 -5.91 -3.21
CA GLN A 6 5.71 -5.98 -1.75
C GLN A 6 4.93 -4.81 -1.15
N ILE A 7 4.18 -5.09 -0.10
CA ILE A 7 3.53 -4.09 0.75
C ILE A 7 3.92 -4.29 2.21
N ALA A 8 3.82 -3.23 3.02
CA ALA A 8 4.03 -3.30 4.46
C ALA A 8 3.02 -4.24 5.13
N ALA A 9 3.48 -5.13 6.01
CA ALA A 9 2.64 -6.13 6.69
C ALA A 9 2.44 -5.87 8.19
N ASN A 10 3.25 -4.98 8.78
CA ASN A 10 3.20 -4.64 10.20
C ASN A 10 3.56 -3.17 10.44
N ASN A 11 3.25 -2.69 11.65
CA ASN A 11 3.74 -1.40 12.13
C ASN A 11 5.14 -1.56 12.71
N VAL A 12 6.00 -0.55 12.48
CA VAL A 12 7.35 -0.46 13.04
C VAL A 12 7.51 0.87 13.76
N VAL A 13 8.23 0.83 14.88
CA VAL A 13 8.73 2.02 15.56
C VAL A 13 10.22 1.83 15.80
N ASP A 14 11.04 2.78 15.35
CA ASP A 14 12.48 2.80 15.60
C ASP A 14 12.91 4.20 16.06
N GLU A 15 13.90 4.27 16.94
CA GLU A 15 14.41 5.53 17.49
C GLU A 15 15.91 5.67 17.22
N THR A 16 16.29 6.83 16.70
CA THR A 16 17.70 7.19 16.50
C THR A 16 18.02 8.54 17.17
N ILE A 17 19.28 8.67 17.62
CA ILE A 17 19.79 9.92 18.20
C ILE A 17 20.91 10.45 17.30
N VAL A 18 20.75 11.68 16.81
CA VAL A 18 21.73 12.37 15.97
C VAL A 18 22.01 13.75 16.55
N SER A 19 23.26 13.99 16.94
CA SER A 19 23.69 15.26 17.53
C SER A 19 22.75 15.74 18.66
N ARG A 20 22.44 14.81 19.57
CA ARG A 20 21.50 14.97 20.72
C ARG A 20 20.03 15.18 20.34
N SER A 21 19.69 15.34 19.07
CA SER A 21 18.30 15.36 18.62
C SER A 21 17.80 13.92 18.52
N ARG A 22 16.58 13.69 18.98
CA ARG A 22 15.93 12.37 18.96
C ARG A 22 14.96 12.31 17.79
N PHE A 23 15.04 11.25 16.99
CA PHE A 23 14.19 10.99 15.83
C PHE A 23 13.49 9.65 16.04
N ILE A 24 12.16 9.67 16.14
CA ILE A 24 11.35 8.47 16.31
C ILE A 24 10.59 8.25 15.01
N CYS A 25 10.94 7.19 14.28
CA CYS A 25 10.33 6.83 13.02
C CYS A 25 9.23 5.79 13.23
N PHE A 26 8.04 6.13 12.80
CA PHE A 26 6.89 5.25 12.71
C PHE A 26 6.69 4.85 11.26
N ILE A 27 6.71 3.56 10.95
CA ILE A 27 6.27 3.04 9.65
C ILE A 27 4.98 2.24 9.86
N SER A 28 4.01 2.40 8.98
CA SER A 28 2.73 1.69 9.04
C SER A 28 2.19 1.38 7.65
N PRO A 29 1.45 0.27 7.46
CA PRO A 29 0.71 0.03 6.22
C PRO A 29 -0.25 1.19 5.94
N CYS A 30 -0.31 1.62 4.70
CA CYS A 30 -1.08 2.79 4.29
C CYS A 30 -1.48 2.70 2.82
N SER A 31 -2.77 2.54 2.56
CA SER A 31 -3.35 2.36 1.22
C SER A 31 -4.05 3.61 0.68
N SER A 32 -4.18 4.68 1.48
CA SER A 32 -4.85 5.92 1.09
C SER A 32 -4.27 7.16 1.75
N HIS A 33 -4.59 8.33 1.17
CA HIS A 33 -4.19 9.63 1.73
C HIS A 33 -4.89 9.89 3.05
N GLU A 34 -6.13 9.42 3.19
CA GLU A 34 -6.95 9.51 4.39
C GLU A 34 -6.32 8.72 5.54
N GLU A 35 -5.86 7.49 5.29
CA GLU A 35 -5.15 6.66 6.27
C GLU A 35 -3.86 7.35 6.74
N ALA A 36 -3.05 7.88 5.82
CA ALA A 36 -1.84 8.62 6.16
C ALA A 36 -2.13 9.80 7.10
N LYS A 37 -3.18 10.58 6.80
CA LYS A 37 -3.62 11.70 7.65
C LYS A 37 -4.08 11.24 9.03
N GLN A 38 -4.78 10.11 9.12
CA GLN A 38 -5.21 9.54 10.40
C GLN A 38 -4.02 9.07 11.24
N GLN A 39 -3.04 8.42 10.62
CA GLN A 39 -1.81 7.98 11.27
C GLN A 39 -0.99 9.16 11.78
N LEU A 40 -0.87 10.23 10.98
CA LEU A 40 -0.22 11.47 11.40
C LEU A 40 -0.88 12.08 12.64
N LYS A 41 -2.21 12.20 12.63
CA LYS A 41 -2.96 12.73 13.79
C LYS A 41 -2.74 11.91 15.05
N LYS A 42 -2.75 10.57 14.94
CA LYS A 42 -2.44 9.67 16.07
C LYS A 42 -1.02 9.91 16.60
N CYS A 43 -0.05 10.06 15.70
CA CYS A 43 1.34 10.32 16.08
C CYS A 43 1.50 11.69 16.77
N GLN A 44 0.83 12.73 16.28
CA GLN A 44 0.79 14.06 16.91
C GLN A 44 0.18 14.03 18.32
N GLN A 45 -0.89 13.25 18.51
CA GLN A 45 -1.50 13.05 19.83
C GLN A 45 -0.59 12.29 20.80
N LEU A 46 0.18 11.32 20.30
CA LEU A 46 1.15 10.57 21.10
C LEU A 46 2.38 11.42 21.47
N HIS A 47 2.78 12.33 20.59
CA HIS A 47 3.96 13.18 20.73
C HIS A 47 3.63 14.68 20.62
N PRO A 48 2.80 15.25 21.52
CA PRO A 48 2.32 16.63 21.40
C PRO A 48 3.42 17.68 21.66
N GLN A 49 4.52 17.28 22.31
CA GLN A 49 5.66 18.14 22.65
C GLN A 49 6.83 18.02 21.67
N ALA A 50 6.66 17.29 20.56
CA ALA A 50 7.70 17.19 19.56
C ALA A 50 7.84 18.50 18.77
N SER A 51 9.04 18.73 18.25
CA SER A 51 9.35 19.91 17.44
C SER A 51 8.72 19.83 16.05
N HIS A 52 8.75 18.63 15.44
CA HIS A 52 8.26 18.36 14.09
C HIS A 52 7.74 16.92 13.98
N HIS A 53 6.74 16.72 13.12
CA HIS A 53 6.12 15.46 12.70
C HIS A 53 6.18 15.35 11.17
N CYS A 54 7.39 15.32 10.62
CA CYS A 54 7.60 15.20 9.17
C CYS A 54 7.10 13.84 8.70
N TYR A 55 6.54 13.77 7.50
CA TYR A 55 6.00 12.51 6.98
C TYR A 55 6.30 12.33 5.49
N ALA A 56 6.23 11.08 5.06
CA ALA A 56 6.18 10.66 3.67
C ALA A 56 5.33 9.39 3.54
N PHE A 57 4.66 9.17 2.42
CA PHE A 57 3.91 7.94 2.19
C PHE A 57 3.81 7.60 0.69
N LEU A 58 3.55 6.33 0.43
CA LEU A 58 3.19 5.75 -0.86
C LEU A 58 1.86 5.00 -0.66
N THR A 59 0.76 5.44 -1.29
CA THR A 59 -0.55 4.76 -1.16
C THR A 59 -0.74 3.60 -2.13
N GLY A 60 0.23 3.37 -3.00
CA GLY A 60 0.19 2.34 -4.03
C GLY A 60 1.58 1.79 -4.27
N ARG A 61 1.87 1.48 -5.53
CA ARG A 61 3.17 0.96 -5.93
C ARG A 61 4.28 1.99 -5.73
N PRO A 62 5.54 1.54 -5.52
CA PRO A 62 6.69 2.43 -5.47
C PRO A 62 6.82 3.33 -6.69
N GLU A 63 6.37 2.93 -7.86
CA GLU A 63 6.46 3.71 -9.11
C GLU A 63 5.21 4.58 -9.40
N ASP A 64 4.15 4.45 -8.60
CA ASP A 64 2.89 5.18 -8.82
C ASP A 64 2.95 6.58 -8.19
N SER A 65 3.38 7.55 -8.99
CA SER A 65 3.58 8.92 -8.52
C SER A 65 2.33 9.65 -8.06
N GLN A 66 1.13 9.20 -8.43
CA GLN A 66 -0.13 9.78 -7.95
C GLN A 66 -0.40 9.42 -6.49
N GLY A 67 0.22 8.35 -5.99
CA GLY A 67 0.07 7.87 -4.60
C GLY A 67 1.06 8.47 -3.61
N TYR A 68 1.87 9.45 -4.01
CA TYR A 68 2.92 10.00 -3.15
C TYR A 68 2.43 11.20 -2.34
N GLY A 69 2.87 11.30 -1.10
CA GLY A 69 2.75 12.54 -0.32
C GLY A 69 3.86 12.67 0.71
N PHE A 70 4.23 13.91 1.04
CA PHE A 70 5.25 14.20 2.04
C PHE A 70 5.07 15.62 2.62
N SER A 71 5.67 15.87 3.78
CA SER A 71 5.75 17.19 4.40
C SER A 71 7.00 17.33 5.26
N ASP A 72 7.59 18.51 5.25
CA ASP A 72 8.71 18.89 6.12
C ASP A 72 8.23 19.39 7.50
N ASP A 73 6.93 19.62 7.70
CA ASP A 73 6.33 20.06 8.98
C ASP A 73 7.10 21.18 9.72
N GLY A 74 7.51 22.23 8.98
CA GLY A 74 8.23 23.36 9.55
C GLY A 74 9.76 23.20 9.64
N GLU A 75 10.31 22.04 9.28
CA GLU A 75 11.74 21.94 8.93
C GLU A 75 12.05 22.76 7.67
N PRO A 76 13.33 23.13 7.44
CA PRO A 76 13.71 23.78 6.19
C PRO A 76 13.26 22.97 4.97
N SER A 77 12.74 23.66 3.96
CA SER A 77 12.14 23.04 2.77
C SER A 77 13.08 22.03 2.12
N GLY A 78 12.57 20.82 1.86
CA GLY A 78 13.28 19.72 1.21
C GLY A 78 14.31 19.04 2.10
N THR A 79 14.29 19.24 3.43
CA THR A 79 15.27 18.63 4.34
C THR A 79 14.76 17.43 5.13
N ALA A 80 13.45 17.16 5.14
CA ALA A 80 12.86 16.06 5.88
C ALA A 80 11.98 15.17 5.00
N GLY A 81 10.81 15.65 4.58
CA GLY A 81 9.80 14.86 3.87
C GLY A 81 10.30 14.32 2.53
N ARG A 82 11.05 15.12 1.76
CA ARG A 82 11.60 14.67 0.48
C ARG A 82 12.65 13.57 0.62
N PRO A 83 13.67 13.69 1.49
CA PRO A 83 14.57 12.58 1.81
C PRO A 83 13.86 11.30 2.28
N MET A 84 12.82 11.43 3.12
CA MET A 84 12.02 10.29 3.57
C MET A 84 11.32 9.61 2.39
N LEU A 85 10.66 10.39 1.52
CA LEU A 85 9.99 9.87 0.33
C LEU A 85 10.96 9.15 -0.60
N SER A 86 12.15 9.72 -0.85
CA SER A 86 13.17 9.06 -1.69
C SER A 86 13.63 7.72 -1.14
N VAL A 87 13.65 7.55 0.18
CA VAL A 87 13.97 6.26 0.80
C VAL A 87 12.82 5.26 0.62
N LEU A 88 11.57 5.69 0.76
CA LEU A 88 10.41 4.83 0.51
C LEU A 88 10.35 4.39 -0.96
N GLN A 89 10.53 5.32 -1.90
CA GLN A 89 10.55 5.03 -3.34
C GLN A 89 11.64 4.01 -3.73
N GLY A 90 12.82 4.11 -3.11
CA GLY A 90 13.93 3.19 -3.36
C GLY A 90 13.88 1.89 -2.56
N SER A 91 12.79 1.61 -1.84
CA SER A 91 12.65 0.41 -1.00
C SER A 91 12.00 -0.78 -1.72
N ASP A 92 11.42 -0.57 -2.90
CA ASP A 92 10.59 -1.55 -3.63
C ASP A 92 9.37 -2.07 -2.83
N ILE A 93 8.95 -1.33 -1.79
CA ILE A 93 7.78 -1.62 -0.95
C ILE A 93 6.75 -0.51 -1.14
N GLY A 94 5.50 -0.90 -1.45
CA GLY A 94 4.37 -0.01 -1.60
C GLY A 94 3.45 0.00 -0.38
N GLU A 95 2.41 0.84 -0.44
CA GLU A 95 1.34 0.92 0.56
C GLU A 95 1.83 1.10 2.01
N LEU A 96 2.62 2.15 2.23
CA LEU A 96 3.18 2.46 3.54
C LEU A 96 3.32 3.96 3.77
N SER A 97 3.24 4.35 5.02
CA SER A 97 3.57 5.69 5.51
C SER A 97 4.76 5.62 6.45
N ALA A 98 5.52 6.71 6.48
CA ALA A 98 6.59 6.96 7.43
C ALA A 98 6.37 8.33 8.07
N ILE A 99 6.33 8.40 9.39
CA ILE A 99 6.25 9.63 10.18
C ILE A 99 7.47 9.67 11.08
N VAL A 100 8.26 10.73 10.99
CA VAL A 100 9.43 10.94 11.84
C VAL A 100 9.16 12.10 12.79
N VAL A 101 9.06 11.75 14.06
CA VAL A 101 8.90 12.69 15.17
C VAL A 101 10.28 13.14 15.61
N ARG A 102 10.51 14.45 15.62
CA ARG A 102 11.77 15.03 16.07
C ARG A 102 11.62 15.77 17.38
N TYR A 103 12.50 15.48 18.33
CA TYR A 103 12.77 16.33 19.49
C TYR A 103 14.13 17.00 19.33
N PHE A 104 14.16 18.33 19.31
CA PHE A 104 15.40 19.09 19.14
C PHE A 104 16.36 18.94 20.33
N GLY A 105 17.62 18.62 20.03
CA GLY A 105 18.66 18.36 21.05
C GLY A 105 19.56 19.54 21.40
N GLY A 106 19.21 20.77 21.00
CA GLY A 106 20.02 21.97 21.26
C GLY A 106 21.15 22.23 20.27
N THR A 107 21.45 21.30 19.35
CA THR A 107 22.49 21.46 18.32
C THR A 107 21.88 21.41 16.92
N LYS A 108 22.15 22.42 16.08
CA LYS A 108 21.67 22.46 14.69
C LYS A 108 22.46 21.47 13.83
N LEU A 109 21.77 20.72 12.98
CA LEU A 109 22.37 19.71 12.08
C LEU A 109 22.79 20.28 10.71
N GLY A 110 22.30 21.47 10.35
CA GLY A 110 22.39 22.00 8.98
C GLY A 110 21.53 21.20 7.99
N THR A 111 21.36 21.69 6.76
CA THR A 111 20.47 21.09 5.76
C THR A 111 20.87 19.66 5.41
N GLY A 112 22.15 19.42 5.10
CA GLY A 112 22.65 18.07 4.79
C GLY A 112 22.67 17.11 6.00
N GLY A 113 22.70 17.63 7.23
CA GLY A 113 22.55 16.81 8.43
C GLY A 113 21.11 16.37 8.64
N LEU A 114 20.13 17.26 8.41
CA LEU A 114 18.70 16.94 8.48
C LEU A 114 18.32 15.90 7.42
N GLN A 115 18.73 16.10 6.17
CA GLN A 115 18.43 15.15 5.09
C GLN A 115 18.92 13.73 5.42
N ARG A 116 20.14 13.62 5.96
CA ARG A 116 20.70 12.33 6.40
C ARG A 116 19.99 11.76 7.62
N ALA A 117 19.60 12.58 8.59
CA ALA A 117 18.90 12.11 9.79
C ALA A 117 17.49 11.59 9.46
N TYR A 118 16.70 12.33 8.68
CA TYR A 118 15.34 11.93 8.29
C TYR A 118 15.32 10.72 7.38
N GLY A 119 16.08 10.75 6.27
CA GLY A 119 16.19 9.59 5.38
C GLY A 119 16.83 8.38 6.08
N GLY A 120 17.82 8.62 6.94
CA GLY A 120 18.47 7.58 7.74
C GLY A 120 17.50 6.90 8.71
N SER A 121 16.64 7.66 9.40
CA SER A 121 15.66 7.11 10.34
C SER A 121 14.66 6.18 9.62
N VAL A 122 14.14 6.60 8.46
CA VAL A 122 13.26 5.74 7.65
C VAL A 122 13.99 4.48 7.18
N ARG A 123 15.25 4.62 6.75
CA ARG A 123 16.06 3.47 6.30
C ARG A 123 16.29 2.45 7.42
N GLN A 124 16.53 2.89 8.65
CA GLN A 124 16.68 1.97 9.79
C GLN A 124 15.36 1.28 10.13
N ALA A 125 14.25 2.03 10.20
CA ALA A 125 12.94 1.45 10.46
C ALA A 125 12.52 0.42 9.38
N LEU A 126 12.85 0.66 8.11
CA LEU A 126 12.57 -0.29 7.02
C LEU A 126 13.26 -1.65 7.20
N LEU A 127 14.42 -1.71 7.88
CA LEU A 127 15.09 -2.99 8.16
C LEU A 127 14.29 -3.89 9.11
N LEU A 128 13.36 -3.31 9.87
CA LEU A 128 12.50 -4.02 10.82
C LEU A 128 11.10 -4.31 10.25
N LEU A 129 10.82 -3.84 9.04
CA LEU A 129 9.51 -3.96 8.40
C LEU A 129 9.35 -5.35 7.79
N ALA A 130 8.30 -6.06 8.19
CA ALA A 130 7.85 -7.26 7.49
C ALA A 130 7.02 -6.86 6.27
N THR A 131 7.17 -7.61 5.18
CA THR A 131 6.41 -7.39 3.95
C THR A 131 5.56 -8.59 3.59
N THR A 132 4.52 -8.34 2.82
CA THR A 132 3.74 -9.39 2.14
C THR A 132 3.57 -9.05 0.67
N THR A 133 3.33 -10.06 -0.15
CA THR A 133 3.15 -9.87 -1.60
C THR A 133 1.70 -9.55 -1.89
N LYS A 134 1.43 -8.38 -2.47
CA LYS A 134 0.11 -8.03 -3.01
C LYS A 134 0.00 -8.45 -4.47
N VAL A 135 -1.00 -9.28 -4.76
CA VAL A 135 -1.33 -9.71 -6.12
C VAL A 135 -2.39 -8.77 -6.67
N PRO A 136 -2.16 -8.12 -7.83
CA PRO A 136 -3.16 -7.26 -8.46
C PRO A 136 -4.37 -8.09 -8.89
N MET A 137 -5.54 -7.69 -8.38
CA MET A 137 -6.81 -8.31 -8.69
C MET A 137 -7.61 -7.38 -9.60
N VAL A 138 -8.38 -7.98 -10.51
CA VAL A 138 -9.35 -7.28 -11.36
C VAL A 138 -10.73 -7.85 -11.10
N GLU A 139 -11.68 -6.97 -10.85
CA GLU A 139 -13.08 -7.38 -10.69
C GLU A 139 -13.73 -7.58 -12.06
N GLN A 140 -14.50 -8.65 -12.18
CA GLN A 140 -15.26 -9.01 -13.35
C GLN A 140 -16.66 -9.45 -12.95
N GLN A 141 -17.61 -9.17 -13.82
CA GLN A 141 -18.98 -9.65 -13.72
C GLN A 141 -19.21 -10.85 -14.62
N LEU A 142 -20.03 -11.78 -14.15
CA LEU A 142 -20.47 -12.95 -14.88
C LEU A 142 -21.92 -13.27 -14.51
N THR A 143 -22.70 -13.71 -15.49
CA THR A 143 -24.00 -14.34 -15.25
C THR A 143 -23.94 -15.80 -15.67
N CYS A 144 -24.48 -16.69 -14.86
CA CYS A 144 -24.51 -18.13 -15.12
C CYS A 144 -25.81 -18.77 -14.65
N ASP A 145 -26.14 -19.93 -15.20
CA ASP A 145 -27.26 -20.73 -14.72
C ASP A 145 -26.84 -21.57 -13.50
N TYR A 146 -27.81 -22.05 -12.72
CA TYR A 146 -27.57 -22.88 -11.53
C TYR A 146 -26.77 -24.16 -11.82
N GLY A 147 -26.85 -24.70 -13.04
CA GLY A 147 -26.06 -25.87 -13.44
C GLY A 147 -24.57 -25.56 -13.67
N GLN A 148 -24.21 -24.28 -13.85
CA GLN A 148 -22.86 -23.84 -14.21
C GLN A 148 -22.07 -23.23 -13.05
N ILE A 149 -22.74 -22.86 -11.95
CA ILE A 149 -22.10 -22.16 -10.83
C ILE A 149 -20.89 -22.91 -10.28
N ASN A 150 -20.98 -24.23 -10.11
CA ASN A 150 -19.88 -25.01 -9.53
C ASN A 150 -18.62 -24.97 -10.40
N ASP A 151 -18.77 -24.99 -11.73
CA ASP A 151 -17.65 -24.86 -12.65
C ASP A 151 -17.02 -23.47 -12.56
N VAL A 152 -17.86 -22.43 -12.46
CA VAL A 152 -17.39 -21.06 -12.26
C VAL A 152 -16.58 -20.95 -10.98
N LEU A 153 -17.14 -21.39 -9.85
CA LEU A 153 -16.46 -21.35 -8.56
C LEU A 153 -15.13 -22.11 -8.59
N TYR A 154 -15.12 -23.29 -9.21
CA TYR A 154 -13.91 -24.08 -9.39
C TYR A 154 -12.82 -23.33 -10.17
N PHE A 155 -13.15 -22.70 -11.29
CA PHE A 155 -12.15 -21.95 -12.07
C PHE A 155 -11.66 -20.69 -11.35
N VAL A 156 -12.52 -20.01 -10.61
CA VAL A 156 -12.14 -18.88 -9.78
C VAL A 156 -11.15 -19.33 -8.71
N GLU A 157 -11.46 -20.39 -7.97
CA GLU A 157 -10.58 -20.94 -6.93
C GLU A 157 -9.23 -21.43 -7.51
N GLN A 158 -9.25 -22.17 -8.63
CA GLN A 158 -8.03 -22.61 -9.32
C GLN A 158 -7.12 -21.46 -9.74
N ALA A 159 -7.71 -20.31 -10.09
CA ALA A 159 -6.98 -19.11 -10.44
C ALA A 159 -6.51 -18.31 -9.22
N LYS A 160 -6.81 -18.75 -7.98
CA LYS A 160 -6.66 -17.99 -6.74
C LYS A 160 -7.46 -16.68 -6.75
N GLY A 161 -8.62 -16.71 -7.38
CA GLY A 161 -9.60 -15.65 -7.37
C GLY A 161 -10.49 -15.69 -6.14
N GLU A 162 -11.27 -14.64 -5.97
CA GLU A 162 -12.19 -14.44 -4.86
C GLU A 162 -13.59 -14.15 -5.41
N ILE A 163 -14.60 -14.59 -4.67
CA ILE A 163 -16.00 -14.23 -4.94
C ILE A 163 -16.33 -12.99 -4.10
N ILE A 164 -16.60 -11.87 -4.78
CA ILE A 164 -16.92 -10.60 -4.12
C ILE A 164 -18.41 -10.51 -3.81
N GLN A 165 -19.26 -10.97 -4.75
CA GLN A 165 -20.70 -10.94 -4.60
C GLN A 165 -21.36 -12.09 -5.37
N GLN A 166 -22.46 -12.61 -4.82
CA GLN A 166 -23.34 -13.56 -5.47
C GLN A 166 -24.79 -13.13 -5.30
N ASP A 167 -25.54 -13.04 -6.40
CA ASP A 167 -26.97 -12.75 -6.40
C ASP A 167 -27.71 -13.87 -7.13
N PHE A 168 -28.67 -14.49 -6.44
CA PHE A 168 -29.42 -15.64 -6.90
C PHE A 168 -30.82 -15.22 -7.32
N ALA A 169 -31.02 -15.09 -8.63
CA ALA A 169 -32.32 -14.76 -9.23
C ALA A 169 -32.71 -15.85 -10.24
N ALA A 170 -33.37 -15.47 -11.35
CA ALA A 170 -33.63 -16.37 -12.47
C ALA A 170 -32.33 -16.94 -13.06
N GLN A 171 -31.28 -16.12 -13.08
CA GLN A 171 -29.89 -16.50 -13.29
C GLN A 171 -29.05 -15.99 -12.13
N ILE A 172 -27.86 -16.55 -11.97
CA ILE A 172 -26.94 -16.19 -10.90
C ILE A 172 -25.98 -15.12 -11.43
N ALA A 173 -26.00 -13.94 -10.81
CA ALA A 173 -25.06 -12.87 -11.09
C ALA A 173 -23.91 -12.92 -10.07
N LEU A 174 -22.68 -12.88 -10.58
CA LEU A 174 -21.46 -12.98 -9.79
C LEU A 174 -20.59 -11.76 -10.06
N VAL A 175 -20.02 -11.22 -8.98
CA VAL A 175 -18.85 -10.34 -9.05
C VAL A 175 -17.68 -11.14 -8.50
N ILE A 176 -16.66 -11.33 -9.32
CA ILE A 176 -15.45 -12.10 -8.98
C ILE A 176 -14.23 -11.20 -9.09
N ALA A 177 -13.25 -11.39 -8.23
CA ALA A 177 -11.93 -10.80 -8.35
C ALA A 177 -10.94 -11.88 -8.79
N LEU A 178 -10.24 -11.65 -9.88
CA LEU A 178 -9.23 -12.58 -10.39
C LEU A 178 -7.87 -11.91 -10.39
N PRO A 179 -6.77 -12.65 -10.15
CA PRO A 179 -5.44 -12.12 -10.45
C PRO A 179 -5.39 -11.66 -11.91
N GLU A 180 -4.93 -10.42 -12.16
CA GLU A 180 -4.94 -9.83 -13.51
C GLU A 180 -4.21 -10.72 -14.52
N ALA A 181 -3.16 -11.41 -14.08
CA ALA A 181 -2.40 -12.36 -14.87
C ALA A 181 -3.18 -13.63 -15.28
N GLN A 182 -4.22 -14.01 -14.53
CA GLN A 182 -5.06 -15.19 -14.81
C GLN A 182 -6.31 -14.86 -15.61
N LEU A 183 -6.68 -13.58 -15.75
CA LEU A 183 -7.93 -13.15 -16.39
C LEU A 183 -8.16 -13.79 -17.77
N ILE A 184 -7.17 -13.71 -18.66
CA ILE A 184 -7.29 -14.24 -20.03
C ILE A 184 -7.49 -15.76 -20.01
N LYS A 185 -6.76 -16.47 -19.14
CA LYS A 185 -6.84 -17.93 -19.01
C LYS A 185 -8.21 -18.36 -18.51
N VAL A 186 -8.70 -17.75 -17.43
CA VAL A 186 -10.02 -18.08 -16.85
C VAL A 186 -11.13 -17.76 -17.85
N LYS A 187 -11.04 -16.62 -18.56
CA LYS A 187 -12.00 -16.27 -19.61
C LYS A 187 -12.07 -17.35 -20.70
N GLN A 188 -10.92 -17.85 -21.18
CA GLN A 188 -10.87 -18.92 -22.18
C GLN A 188 -11.42 -20.26 -21.66
N GLN A 189 -11.12 -20.61 -20.41
CA GLN A 189 -11.62 -21.84 -19.79
C GLN A 189 -13.14 -21.83 -19.65
N LEU A 190 -13.71 -20.72 -19.17
CA LEU A 190 -15.15 -20.55 -19.02
C LEU A 190 -15.85 -20.58 -20.39
N GLN A 191 -15.31 -19.92 -21.41
CA GLN A 191 -15.86 -19.95 -22.76
C GLN A 191 -15.82 -21.36 -23.37
N THR A 192 -14.72 -22.10 -23.17
CA THR A 192 -14.58 -23.47 -23.70
C THR A 192 -15.57 -24.43 -23.05
N LEU A 193 -15.70 -24.39 -21.72
CA LEU A 193 -16.61 -25.27 -20.98
C LEU A 193 -18.08 -25.00 -21.30
N SER A 194 -18.43 -23.73 -21.55
CA SER A 194 -19.82 -23.30 -21.76
C SER A 194 -20.21 -23.15 -23.23
N SER A 195 -19.36 -23.57 -24.17
CA SER A 195 -19.56 -23.32 -25.61
C SER A 195 -19.82 -21.83 -25.93
N GLY A 196 -19.20 -20.93 -25.16
CA GLY A 196 -19.27 -19.48 -25.31
C GLY A 196 -20.37 -18.77 -24.51
N LEU A 197 -21.17 -19.48 -23.71
CA LEU A 197 -22.27 -18.86 -22.93
C LEU A 197 -21.78 -18.06 -21.71
N LEU A 198 -20.73 -18.54 -21.02
CA LEU A 198 -20.14 -17.86 -19.87
C LEU A 198 -19.10 -16.84 -20.33
N ASN A 199 -19.33 -15.57 -19.99
CA ASN A 199 -18.47 -14.46 -20.39
C ASN A 199 -18.18 -13.53 -19.22
N LEU A 200 -16.89 -13.32 -18.95
CA LEU A 200 -16.43 -12.28 -18.03
C LEU A 200 -16.52 -10.90 -18.70
N ARG A 201 -17.07 -9.95 -17.97
CA ARG A 201 -17.22 -8.54 -18.35
C ARG A 201 -16.59 -7.66 -17.28
N ASP A 202 -16.12 -6.49 -17.69
CA ASP A 202 -15.66 -5.48 -16.72
C ASP A 202 -16.82 -5.07 -15.81
N LYS A 203 -16.50 -4.76 -14.55
CA LYS A 203 -17.47 -4.23 -13.60
C LYS A 203 -17.71 -2.75 -13.93
N ASP A 204 -18.97 -2.42 -14.19
CA ASP A 204 -19.44 -1.03 -14.38
C ASP A 204 -19.22 -0.16 -13.13
#